data_AF-A0A530BPS6-F1
#
_entry.id   AF-A0A530BPS6-F1
#
_cell.length_a   1.000
_cell.length_b   1.000
_cell.length_c   1.000
_cell.angle_alpha   90.00
_cell.angle_beta   90.00
_cell.angle_gamma   90.00
#
_symmetry.space_group_name_H-M   'P 1'
#
loop_
_entity.id
_entity.type
_entity.pdbx_description
1 polymer ?
#
loop_
_entity_poly.entity_id
_entity_poly.type
_entity_poly.pdbx_seq_one_letter_code
_entity_poly.pdbx_strand_id
1 'polypeptide(L)'
;FGVGSNSRVVQFASLGFDASAWEMIMALGSGAALHLPADELHQASAELSDYLRSESITHATLPPALLQASRSAEYLASQTLILAGELPKAELIRRLPAASVINAYGPTETTVCATTWSCPADFDGAIVPIGRP
;
A
#
# COMPACT_ATOMS: atom_id res chain seq x y z
N PHE A 1 2.99 9.47 -5.33
CA PHE A 1 3.59 8.19 -4.89
C PHE A 1 5.12 8.20 -4.91
N GLY A 2 5.81 9.00 -5.75
CA GLY A 2 7.29 9.14 -5.63
C GLY A 2 8.09 7.98 -6.23
N VAL A 3 7.49 7.24 -7.17
CA VAL A 3 8.08 6.06 -7.81
C VAL A 3 9.08 6.51 -8.87
N GLY A 4 10.21 5.81 -8.97
CA GLY A 4 11.21 6.00 -10.02
C GLY A 4 11.96 4.72 -10.34
N SER A 5 13.02 4.80 -11.15
CA SER A 5 13.73 3.62 -11.66
C SER A 5 14.39 2.73 -10.60
N ASN A 6 14.65 3.28 -9.41
CA ASN A 6 15.22 2.54 -8.28
C ASN A 6 14.13 1.97 -7.34
N SER A 7 12.85 2.22 -7.63
CA SER A 7 11.74 1.70 -6.85
C SER A 7 11.49 0.24 -7.16
N ARG A 8 10.98 -0.45 -6.15
CA ARG A 8 10.51 -1.84 -6.17
C ARG A 8 9.05 -1.84 -5.75
N VAL A 9 8.16 -2.19 -6.65
CA VAL A 9 6.71 -2.23 -6.45
C VAL A 9 6.29 -3.69 -6.37
N VAL A 10 5.58 -4.07 -5.32
CA VAL A 10 4.99 -5.42 -5.24
C VAL A 10 3.70 -5.49 -6.04
N GLN A 11 3.52 -6.58 -6.79
CA GLN A 11 2.26 -6.96 -7.42
C GLN A 11 1.51 -7.86 -6.45
N PHE A 12 0.65 -7.31 -5.62
CA PHE A 12 -0.03 -8.03 -4.54
C PHE A 12 -1.50 -8.34 -4.87
N ALA A 13 -2.20 -7.40 -5.49
CA ALA A 13 -3.60 -7.60 -5.81
C ALA A 13 -3.78 -8.74 -6.81
N SER A 14 -4.75 -9.64 -6.62
CA SER A 14 -5.07 -10.61 -7.66
C SER A 14 -5.39 -9.89 -8.98
N LEU A 15 -5.00 -10.47 -10.13
CA LEU A 15 -5.26 -9.91 -11.46
C LEU A 15 -6.76 -9.73 -11.77
N GLY A 16 -7.65 -10.32 -10.97
CA GLY A 16 -9.10 -10.08 -11.03
C GLY A 16 -9.56 -8.78 -10.35
N PHE A 17 -8.71 -8.13 -9.56
CA PHE A 17 -8.96 -6.81 -8.96
C PHE A 17 -8.22 -5.72 -9.73
N ASP A 18 -8.87 -4.57 -9.85
CA ASP A 18 -8.39 -3.38 -10.56
C ASP A 18 -7.10 -2.79 -9.96
N ALA A 19 -6.87 -2.95 -8.65
CA ALA A 19 -5.63 -2.57 -7.98
C ALA A 19 -4.37 -3.22 -8.60
N SER A 20 -4.49 -4.40 -9.21
CA SER A 20 -3.37 -5.05 -9.92
C SER A 20 -2.90 -4.23 -11.13
N ALA A 21 -3.84 -3.59 -11.84
CA ALA A 21 -3.52 -2.71 -12.96
C ALA A 21 -2.73 -1.50 -12.47
N TRP A 22 -3.09 -0.95 -11.31
CA TRP A 22 -2.37 0.16 -10.70
C TRP A 22 -0.93 -0.22 -10.32
N GLU A 23 -0.72 -1.39 -9.71
CA GLU A 23 0.63 -1.89 -9.36
C GLU A 23 1.52 -2.03 -10.60
N MET A 24 0.99 -2.64 -11.67
CA MET A 24 1.72 -2.82 -12.93
C MET A 24 2.03 -1.49 -13.62
N ILE A 25 1.05 -0.60 -13.73
CA ILE A 25 1.23 0.71 -14.38
C ILE A 25 2.20 1.58 -13.58
N MET A 26 2.10 1.59 -12.25
CA MET A 26 3.01 2.32 -11.38
C MET A 26 4.46 1.86 -11.59
N ALA A 27 4.68 0.55 -11.59
CA ALA A 27 6.02 -0.02 -11.73
C ALA A 27 6.59 0.23 -13.14
N LEU A 28 5.91 -0.28 -14.15
CA LEU A 28 6.38 -0.31 -15.53
C LEU A 28 6.38 1.09 -16.15
N GLY A 29 5.39 1.93 -15.83
CA GLY A 29 5.30 3.31 -16.31
C GLY A 29 6.36 4.25 -15.73
N SER A 30 6.96 3.89 -14.59
CA SER A 30 8.00 4.68 -13.92
C SER A 30 9.42 4.12 -14.09
N GLY A 31 9.58 3.03 -14.86
CA GLY A 31 10.84 2.31 -15.01
C GLY A 31 11.31 1.56 -13.76
N ALA A 32 10.41 1.35 -12.80
CA ALA A 32 10.67 0.61 -11.56
C ALA A 32 10.62 -0.91 -11.78
N ALA A 33 11.11 -1.68 -10.80
CA ALA A 33 10.99 -3.12 -10.80
C ALA A 33 9.62 -3.56 -10.25
N LEU A 34 8.93 -4.46 -10.97
CA LEU A 34 7.73 -5.14 -10.49
C LEU A 34 8.12 -6.48 -9.86
N HIS A 35 7.77 -6.68 -8.59
CA HIS A 35 8.07 -7.87 -7.81
C HIS A 35 6.83 -8.75 -7.68
N LEU A 36 6.95 -10.00 -8.10
CA LEU A 36 5.86 -10.99 -8.07
C LEU A 36 6.08 -11.93 -6.88
N PRO A 37 5.31 -11.82 -5.79
CA PRO A 37 5.33 -12.79 -4.71
C PRO A 37 4.75 -14.12 -5.19
N ALA A 38 5.14 -15.23 -4.55
CA ALA A 38 4.50 -16.52 -4.78
C ALA A 38 3.03 -16.48 -4.30
N ASP A 39 2.13 -17.20 -4.96
CA ASP A 39 0.69 -17.12 -4.73
C ASP A 39 0.28 -17.42 -3.28
N GLU A 40 1.06 -18.24 -2.58
CA GLU A 40 0.84 -18.62 -1.18
C GLU A 40 0.96 -17.41 -0.22
N LEU A 41 1.69 -16.37 -0.62
CA LEU A 41 1.91 -15.16 0.19
C LEU A 41 0.69 -14.23 0.23
N HIS A 42 -0.28 -14.39 -0.67
CA HIS A 42 -1.49 -13.56 -0.71
C HIS A 42 -2.41 -13.76 0.50
N GLN A 43 -2.27 -14.88 1.23
CA GLN A 43 -3.13 -15.21 2.39
C GLN A 43 -2.42 -15.15 3.74
N ALA A 44 -1.10 -14.95 3.78
CA ALA A 44 -0.30 -15.02 4.99
C ALA A 44 0.37 -13.66 5.32
N SER A 45 -0.23 -12.90 6.25
CA SER A 45 0.24 -11.54 6.62
C SER A 45 1.67 -11.49 7.20
N ALA A 46 2.11 -12.54 7.91
CA ALA A 46 3.48 -12.64 8.42
C ALA A 46 4.49 -12.87 7.28
N GLU A 47 4.16 -13.78 6.36
CA GLU A 47 5.04 -14.13 5.24
C GLU A 47 5.15 -12.97 4.24
N LEU A 48 4.06 -12.22 4.03
CA LEU A 48 4.08 -10.97 3.26
C LEU A 48 5.05 -9.95 3.88
N SER A 49 5.01 -9.76 5.20
CA SER A 49 5.91 -8.82 5.89
C SER A 49 7.38 -9.18 5.68
N ASP A 50 7.69 -10.48 5.75
CA ASP A 50 9.05 -10.99 5.53
C ASP A 50 9.49 -10.80 4.08
N TYR A 51 8.60 -11.06 3.11
CA TYR A 51 8.86 -10.83 1.69
C TYR A 51 9.11 -9.35 1.38
N LEU A 52 8.25 -8.45 1.85
CA LEU A 52 8.39 -7.01 1.64
C LEU A 52 9.77 -6.52 2.12
N ARG A 53 10.24 -7.07 3.25
CA ARG A 53 11.56 -6.75 3.81
C ARG A 53 12.71 -7.40 3.02
N SER A 54 12.64 -8.70 2.72
CA SER A 54 13.73 -9.42 2.03
C SER A 54 13.99 -8.86 0.64
N GLU A 55 12.91 -8.52 -0.07
CA GLU A 55 12.97 -7.96 -1.42
C GLU A 55 13.20 -6.45 -1.44
N SER A 56 13.30 -5.81 -0.27
CA SER A 56 13.46 -4.36 -0.13
C SER A 56 12.37 -3.58 -0.87
N ILE A 57 11.12 -4.05 -0.78
CA ILE A 57 9.99 -3.41 -1.45
C ILE A 57 9.85 -1.96 -0.96
N THR A 58 9.62 -1.06 -1.91
CA THR A 58 9.53 0.38 -1.66
C THR A 58 8.09 0.89 -1.76
N HIS A 59 7.22 0.22 -2.50
CA HIS A 59 5.83 0.62 -2.71
C HIS A 59 4.93 -0.61 -2.65
N ALA A 60 3.87 -0.55 -1.84
CA ALA A 60 2.90 -1.62 -1.71
C ALA A 60 1.48 -1.06 -1.63
N THR A 61 0.58 -1.60 -2.43
CA THR A 61 -0.86 -1.32 -2.36
C THR A 61 -1.53 -2.45 -1.60
N LEU A 62 -2.04 -2.18 -0.39
CA LEU A 62 -2.51 -3.22 0.52
C LEU A 62 -3.86 -2.83 1.18
N PRO A 63 -4.78 -3.78 1.36
CA PRO A 63 -5.91 -3.60 2.26
C PRO A 63 -5.45 -3.35 3.70
N PRO A 64 -6.04 -2.37 4.43
CA PRO A 64 -5.76 -2.13 5.83
C PRO A 64 -5.80 -3.37 6.74
N ALA A 65 -6.71 -4.32 6.47
CA ALA A 65 -6.80 -5.57 7.22
C ALA A 65 -5.49 -6.36 7.31
N LEU A 66 -4.65 -6.34 6.27
CA LEU A 66 -3.38 -7.09 6.27
C LEU A 66 -2.35 -6.54 7.26
N LEU A 67 -2.42 -5.25 7.54
CA LEU A 67 -1.50 -4.59 8.47
C LEU A 67 -1.96 -4.68 9.93
N GLN A 68 -3.24 -4.99 10.19
CA GLN A 68 -3.77 -5.12 11.55
C GLN A 68 -3.16 -6.30 12.33
N ALA A 69 -2.69 -7.33 11.62
CA ALA A 69 -2.07 -8.51 12.25
C ALA A 69 -0.57 -8.33 12.56
N SER A 70 0.08 -7.30 11.98
CA SER A 70 1.52 -7.10 12.17
C SER A 70 1.83 -6.53 13.55
N ARG A 71 2.71 -7.22 14.29
CA ARG A 71 3.17 -6.78 15.63
C ARG A 71 4.29 -5.74 15.57
N SER A 72 4.97 -5.58 14.44
CA SER A 72 6.02 -4.60 14.23
C SER A 72 5.88 -3.97 12.84
N ALA A 73 5.70 -2.65 12.80
CA ALA A 73 5.57 -1.86 11.57
C ALA A 73 6.85 -1.08 11.22
N GLU A 74 7.94 -1.26 11.98
CA GLU A 74 9.17 -0.48 11.81
C GLU A 74 9.81 -0.69 10.43
N TYR A 75 9.75 -1.91 9.90
CA TYR A 75 10.27 -2.24 8.57
C TYR A 75 9.51 -1.53 7.43
N LEU A 76 8.31 -1.02 7.71
CA LEU A 76 7.49 -0.28 6.74
C LEU A 76 7.91 1.19 6.62
N ALA A 77 8.80 1.68 7.50
CA ALA A 77 9.21 3.09 7.51
C ALA A 77 9.95 3.53 6.24
N SER A 78 10.54 2.59 5.50
CA SER A 78 11.19 2.84 4.21
C SER A 78 10.26 2.68 3.01
N GLN A 79 8.98 2.37 3.24
CA GLN A 79 8.02 2.04 2.17
C GLN A 79 7.02 3.18 1.98
N THR A 80 6.46 3.31 0.79
CA THR A 80 5.22 4.04 0.54
C THR A 80 4.08 3.02 0.56
N LEU A 81 3.26 3.06 1.60
CA LEU A 81 2.08 2.23 1.78
C LEU A 81 0.84 2.93 1.24
N ILE A 82 0.21 2.27 0.28
CA ILE A 82 -1.02 2.73 -0.35
C ILE A 82 -2.14 1.84 0.17
N LEU A 83 -2.91 2.36 1.11
CA LEU A 83 -4.07 1.68 1.66
C LEU A 83 -5.27 1.90 0.73
N ALA A 84 -5.90 0.82 0.28
CA ALA A 84 -7.04 0.90 -0.63
C ALA A 84 -8.03 -0.25 -0.34
N GLY A 85 -9.27 -0.09 -0.83
CA GLY A 85 -10.32 -1.11 -0.77
C GLY A 85 -11.09 -1.19 0.55
N GLU A 86 -10.53 -0.70 1.66
CA GLU A 86 -11.22 -0.65 2.96
C GLU A 86 -10.95 0.66 3.68
N LEU A 87 -11.84 1.06 4.60
CA LEU A 87 -11.60 2.20 5.47
C LEU A 87 -10.53 1.85 6.52
N PRO A 88 -9.36 2.53 6.54
CA PRO A 88 -8.37 2.28 7.57
C PRO A 88 -8.87 2.77 8.93
N LYS A 89 -8.65 1.97 9.98
CA LYS A 89 -8.88 2.43 11.36
C LYS A 89 -7.84 3.49 11.72
N ALA A 90 -8.26 4.58 12.36
CA ALA A 90 -7.33 5.61 12.80
C ALA A 90 -6.25 5.10 13.76
N GLU A 91 -6.56 4.05 14.54
CA GLU A 91 -5.55 3.38 15.38
C GLU A 91 -4.43 2.75 14.55
N LEU A 92 -4.76 2.07 13.45
CA LEU A 92 -3.77 1.48 12.55
C LEU A 92 -2.84 2.57 12.01
N ILE A 93 -3.41 3.68 11.50
CA ILE A 93 -2.62 4.80 10.96
C ILE A 93 -1.64 5.34 12.00
N ARG A 94 -2.08 5.49 13.26
CA ARG A 94 -1.21 5.95 14.37
C ARG A 94 -0.11 4.96 14.75
N ARG A 95 -0.16 3.69 14.30
CA ARG A 95 0.92 2.70 14.53
C ARG A 95 1.86 2.58 13.35
N LEU A 96 1.47 3.08 12.18
CA LEU A 96 2.30 3.11 11.00
C LEU A 96 3.20 4.35 11.02
N PRO A 97 4.39 4.28 10.41
CA PRO A 97 5.20 5.47 10.15
C PRO A 97 4.45 6.46 9.27
N ALA A 98 4.10 7.64 9.81
CA ALA A 98 3.21 8.59 9.14
C ALA A 98 3.73 9.11 7.80
N ALA A 99 5.06 9.23 7.64
CA ALA A 99 5.71 9.78 6.43
C ALA A 99 5.50 8.95 5.14
N SER A 100 4.79 7.82 5.27
CA SER A 100 4.78 6.74 4.31
C SER A 100 3.39 6.25 3.94
N VAL A 101 2.31 6.79 4.51
CA VAL A 101 0.96 6.25 4.32
C VAL A 101 0.09 7.13 3.44
N ILE A 102 -0.52 6.53 2.43
CA ILE A 102 -1.51 7.14 1.53
C ILE A 102 -2.78 6.30 1.63
N ASN A 103 -3.92 6.92 1.97
CA ASN A 103 -5.23 6.30 1.83
C ASN A 103 -5.80 6.66 0.45
N ALA A 104 -6.01 5.67 -0.40
CA ALA A 104 -6.54 5.81 -1.75
C ALA A 104 -7.95 5.23 -1.83
N TYR A 105 -8.83 5.90 -2.56
CA TYR A 105 -10.23 5.51 -2.69
C TYR A 105 -10.75 5.71 -4.10
N GLY A 106 -11.47 4.71 -4.59
CA GLY A 106 -12.34 4.79 -5.75
C GLY A 106 -13.04 3.44 -5.96
N PRO A 107 -14.28 3.44 -6.49
CA PRO A 107 -14.87 2.23 -7.03
C PRO A 107 -14.22 1.87 -8.38
N THR A 108 -14.34 0.61 -8.80
CA THR A 108 -13.75 0.11 -10.06
C THR A 108 -14.19 0.91 -11.29
N GLU A 109 -15.43 1.39 -11.30
CA GLU A 109 -16.02 2.24 -12.33
C GLU A 109 -15.29 3.59 -12.50
N THR A 110 -14.46 4.00 -11.53
CA THR A 110 -13.67 5.24 -11.56
C THR A 110 -12.20 5.02 -11.93
N THR A 111 -11.84 3.83 -12.42
CA THR A 111 -10.45 3.45 -12.77
C THR A 111 -9.55 3.37 -11.53
N VAL A 112 -9.77 2.32 -10.73
CA VAL A 112 -9.02 2.00 -9.50
C VAL A 112 -9.25 2.98 -8.36
N CYS A 113 -8.76 4.21 -8.45
CA CYS A 113 -8.83 5.21 -7.38
C CYS A 113 -9.05 6.60 -7.96
N ALA A 114 -10.00 7.34 -7.37
CA ALA A 114 -10.38 8.69 -7.76
C ALA A 114 -9.88 9.77 -6.77
N THR A 115 -9.59 9.40 -5.52
CA THR A 115 -9.09 10.33 -4.50
C THR A 115 -7.95 9.73 -3.69
N THR A 116 -7.08 10.58 -3.18
CA THR A 116 -6.01 10.18 -2.26
C THR A 116 -5.85 11.15 -1.10
N TRP A 117 -5.49 10.61 0.06
CA TRP A 117 -5.10 11.33 1.25
C TRP A 117 -3.73 10.87 1.74
N SER A 118 -2.78 11.78 1.85
CA SER A 118 -1.48 11.50 2.48
C SER A 118 -1.58 11.76 3.98
N CYS A 119 -1.11 10.80 4.79
CA CYS A 119 -1.10 10.94 6.24
C CYS A 119 -0.14 12.06 6.67
N PRO A 120 -0.61 13.10 7.38
CA PRO A 120 0.29 14.07 7.99
C PRO A 120 1.00 13.45 9.19
N ALA A 121 2.17 13.99 9.55
CA ALA A 121 3.01 13.48 10.64
C ALA A 121 2.31 13.51 12.01
N ASP A 122 1.38 14.43 12.20
CA ASP A 122 0.65 14.74 13.42
C ASP A 122 -0.83 14.30 13.36
N PHE A 123 -1.17 13.31 12.53
CA PHE A 123 -2.55 12.84 12.40
C PHE A 123 -3.15 12.35 13.74
N ASP A 124 -4.14 13.07 14.24
CA ASP A 124 -4.89 12.77 15.48
C ASP A 124 -6.38 12.50 15.24
N GLY A 125 -6.83 12.53 13.99
CA GLY A 125 -8.23 12.38 13.60
C GLY A 125 -8.85 11.03 13.99
N ALA A 126 -10.16 11.05 14.24
CA ALA A 126 -10.95 9.84 14.51
C ALA A 126 -11.27 9.03 13.22
N ILE A 127 -11.37 9.72 12.09
CA ILE A 127 -11.72 9.15 10.78
C ILE A 127 -10.60 9.51 9.80
N VAL A 128 -10.15 8.51 9.04
CA VAL A 128 -9.14 8.67 7.98
C VAL A 128 -9.84 9.19 6.72
N PRO A 129 -9.51 10.39 6.21
CA PRO A 129 -10.13 10.92 5.01
C PRO A 129 -9.80 10.08 3.76
N ILE A 130 -10.71 10.07 2.79
CA ILE A 130 -10.44 9.60 1.42
C ILE A 130 -9.64 10.63 0.59
N GLY A 131 -9.53 11.85 1.13
CA GLY A 131 -8.70 12.91 0.59
C GLY A 131 -9.36 13.68 -0.54
N ARG A 132 -8.60 13.96 -1.59
CA ARG A 132 -9.01 14.80 -2.72
C ARG A 132 -8.64 14.14 -4.05
N PRO A 133 -9.30 14.52 -5.15
CA PRO A 133 -8.86 14.15 -6.50
C PRO A 133 -7.42 14.60 -6.78
#